data_AF-A0A521V926-F1
#
_entry.id   AF-A0A521V926-F1
#
_cell.length_a   1.000
_cell.length_b   1.000
_cell.length_c   1.000
_cell.angle_alpha   90.00
_cell.angle_beta   90.00
_cell.angle_gamma   90.00
#
_symmetry.space_group_name_H-M   'P 1'
#
loop_
_entity.id
_entity.type
_entity.pdbx_description
1 polymer ?
#
loop_
_entity_poly.entity_id
_entity_poly.type
_entity_poly.pdbx_seq_one_letter_code
_entity_poly.pdbx_strand_id
1 'polypeptide(L)'
;MGGIFDANWHEKTKFRVDPGFYDAEVSLIVNLKKWQSLTGRQREFLQQQALNFEGRNDFWKAYAQEEIKRQAAAGIRTIRFDPATSKKYLQQAYDTGWAGIIKLSPQYGPQMQKLFTKK
;
A
#
# COMPACT_ATOMS: atom_id res chain seq x y z
N MET A 1 -12.50 -2.71 -3.63
CA MET A 1 -11.94 -1.48 -4.21
C MET A 1 -10.44 -1.64 -4.23
N GLY A 2 -9.85 -1.86 -5.39
CA GLY A 2 -8.42 -2.10 -5.55
C GLY A 2 -7.84 -1.68 -6.89
N GLY A 3 -8.64 -1.12 -7.81
CA GLY A 3 -8.13 -0.70 -9.11
C GLY A 3 -8.99 0.36 -9.81
N ILE A 4 -8.43 0.96 -10.86
CA ILE A 4 -9.09 2.04 -11.63
C ILE A 4 -10.33 1.56 -12.41
N PHE A 5 -10.58 0.25 -12.45
CA PHE A 5 -11.75 -0.33 -13.09
C PHE A 5 -12.99 -0.33 -12.18
N ASP A 6 -12.82 -0.31 -10.86
CA ASP A 6 -13.94 -0.42 -9.92
C ASP A 6 -14.89 0.77 -9.96
N ALA A 7 -14.38 1.93 -10.38
CA ALA A 7 -15.12 3.18 -10.51
C ALA A 7 -15.08 3.76 -11.94
N ASN A 8 -14.83 2.91 -12.95
CA ASN A 8 -14.76 3.30 -14.37
C ASN A 8 -13.71 4.38 -14.73
N TRP A 9 -12.69 4.60 -13.90
CA TRP A 9 -11.66 5.60 -14.17
C TRP A 9 -10.80 5.27 -15.39
N HIS A 10 -10.71 3.99 -15.77
CA HIS A 10 -10.02 3.55 -16.99
C HIS A 10 -10.52 4.28 -18.26
N GLU A 11 -11.80 4.66 -18.33
CA GLU A 11 -12.37 5.38 -19.48
C GLU A 11 -11.70 6.74 -19.76
N LYS A 12 -11.10 7.35 -18.74
CA LYS A 12 -10.45 8.67 -18.81
C LYS A 12 -8.96 8.62 -18.46
N THR A 13 -8.40 7.43 -18.28
CA THR A 13 -6.98 7.26 -17.92
C THR A 13 -6.20 6.80 -19.14
N LYS A 14 -5.24 7.61 -19.60
CA LYS A 14 -4.44 7.29 -20.80
C LYS A 14 -3.10 6.63 -20.49
N PHE A 15 -2.53 6.90 -19.32
CA PHE A 15 -1.17 6.49 -18.99
C PHE A 15 -1.06 5.99 -17.55
N ARG A 16 -0.16 5.02 -17.36
CA ARG A 16 0.42 4.66 -16.05
C ARG A 16 1.91 4.96 -16.08
N VAL A 17 2.45 5.50 -15.00
CA VAL A 17 3.90 5.74 -14.86
C VAL A 17 4.51 4.61 -14.03
N ASP A 18 5.58 4.01 -14.55
CA ASP A 18 6.40 3.03 -13.85
C ASP A 18 7.81 3.62 -13.57
N PRO A 19 8.48 3.25 -12.46
CA PRO A 19 8.03 2.28 -11.45
C PRO A 19 7.00 2.86 -10.48
N GLY A 20 6.12 2.01 -9.94
CA GLY A 20 5.27 2.39 -8.79
C GLY A 20 6.11 2.58 -7.52
N PHE A 21 5.58 3.32 -6.55
CA PHE A 21 6.26 3.64 -5.29
C PHE A 21 5.33 3.42 -4.09
N TYR A 22 5.93 3.24 -2.91
CA TYR A 22 5.25 2.84 -1.67
C TYR A 22 4.54 1.50 -1.77
N ASP A 23 3.79 1.16 -0.71
CA ASP A 23 2.88 0.03 -0.66
C ASP A 23 1.58 0.51 -0.01
N ALA A 24 0.45 0.15 -0.59
CA ALA A 24 -0.84 0.67 -0.14
C ALA A 24 -1.26 -0.01 1.17
N GLU A 25 -1.51 0.79 2.20
CA GLU A 25 -1.98 0.31 3.50
C GLU A 25 -3.50 0.45 3.58
N VAL A 26 -4.19 -0.66 3.81
CA VAL A 26 -5.64 -0.70 4.06
C VAL A 26 -5.89 -1.65 5.24
N SER A 27 -6.20 -1.10 6.40
CA SER A 27 -6.40 -1.85 7.64
C SER A 27 -7.84 -1.87 8.14
N LEU A 28 -8.17 -2.93 8.89
CA LEU A 28 -9.32 -2.95 9.76
C LEU A 28 -8.93 -2.34 11.11
N ILE A 29 -9.58 -1.24 11.49
CA ILE A 29 -9.38 -0.61 12.80
C ILE A 29 -10.61 -0.78 13.68
N VAL A 30 -10.38 -0.93 14.98
CA VAL A 30 -11.44 -1.07 15.98
C VAL A 30 -11.39 0.10 16.96
N ASN A 31 -12.56 0.59 17.38
CA ASN A 31 -12.62 1.57 18.45
C ASN A 31 -11.99 1.01 19.74
N LEU A 32 -11.04 1.76 20.32
CA LEU A 32 -10.26 1.31 21.47
C LEU A 32 -11.12 0.97 22.70
N LYS A 33 -12.11 1.82 23.04
CA LYS A 33 -12.99 1.57 24.20
C LYS A 33 -13.80 0.30 24.01
N LYS A 34 -14.30 0.07 22.79
CA LYS A 34 -15.03 -1.17 22.48
C LYS A 34 -14.12 -2.40 22.55
N TRP A 35 -12.92 -2.33 21.99
CA TRP A 35 -11.93 -3.42 22.09
C TRP A 35 -11.63 -3.80 23.54
N GLN A 36 -11.43 -2.80 24.41
CA GLN A 36 -11.16 -3.01 25.83
C GLN A 36 -12.36 -3.62 26.58
N SER A 37 -13.59 -3.30 26.17
CA SER A 37 -14.81 -3.84 26.79
C SER A 37 -15.11 -5.29 26.47
N LEU A 38 -14.45 -5.87 25.46
CA LEU A 38 -14.64 -7.27 25.08
C LEU A 38 -14.11 -8.23 26.17
N THR A 39 -14.67 -9.44 26.22
CA THR A 39 -14.09 -10.50 27.04
C THR A 39 -12.77 -11.00 26.43
N GLY A 40 -11.94 -11.69 27.23
CA GLY A 40 -10.70 -12.29 26.72
C GLY A 40 -10.94 -13.20 25.51
N ARG A 41 -11.96 -14.07 25.60
CA ARG A 41 -12.35 -14.99 24.53
C ARG A 41 -12.82 -14.27 23.26
N GLN A 42 -13.54 -13.15 23.39
CA GLN A 42 -13.97 -12.35 22.24
C GLN A 42 -12.79 -11.68 21.54
N ARG A 43 -11.85 -11.11 22.30
CA ARG A 43 -10.63 -10.51 21.74
C ARG A 43 -9.77 -11.56 21.03
N GLU A 44 -9.57 -12.71 21.66
CA GLU A 44 -8.78 -13.80 21.09
C GLU A 44 -9.40 -14.30 19.78
N PHE A 45 -10.72 -14.49 19.75
CA PHE A 45 -11.42 -14.86 18.52
C PHE A 45 -11.18 -13.83 17.39
N LEU A 46 -11.39 -12.54 17.66
CA LEU A 46 -11.17 -11.49 16.67
C LEU A 46 -9.71 -11.43 16.21
N GLN A 47 -8.74 -11.62 17.12
CA GLN A 47 -7.33 -11.66 16.78
C GLN A 47 -7.00 -12.83 15.84
N GLN A 48 -7.56 -14.02 16.10
CA GLN A 48 -7.39 -15.17 15.20
C GLN A 48 -8.00 -14.90 13.81
N GLN A 49 -9.18 -14.27 13.75
CA GLN A 49 -9.79 -13.91 12.47
C GLN A 49 -8.97 -12.84 11.72
N ALA A 50 -8.38 -11.86 12.43
CA ALA A 50 -7.51 -10.86 11.82
C ALA A 50 -6.26 -11.52 11.20
N LEU A 51 -5.60 -12.43 11.93
CA LEU A 51 -4.45 -13.19 11.40
C LEU A 51 -4.84 -14.04 10.19
N ASN A 52 -6.01 -14.68 10.23
CA ASN A 52 -6.52 -15.44 9.08
C ASN A 52 -6.79 -14.53 7.87
N PHE A 53 -7.28 -13.32 8.09
CA PHE A 53 -7.50 -12.33 7.03
C PHE A 53 -6.17 -11.87 6.42
N GLU A 54 -5.19 -11.48 7.25
CA GLU A 54 -3.85 -11.07 6.79
C GLU A 54 -3.11 -12.21 6.09
N GLY A 55 -3.32 -13.46 6.52
CA GLY A 55 -2.78 -14.66 5.87
C GLY A 55 -3.23 -14.85 4.41
N ARG A 56 -4.23 -14.08 3.94
CA ARG A 56 -4.72 -14.11 2.55
C ARG A 56 -4.10 -13.01 1.68
N ASN A 57 -3.19 -12.19 2.21
CA ASN A 57 -2.60 -11.06 1.50
C ASN A 57 -1.73 -11.43 0.28
N ASP A 58 -1.34 -12.70 0.10
CA ASP A 58 -0.70 -13.15 -1.14
C ASP A 58 -1.57 -12.93 -2.38
N PHE A 59 -2.89 -12.80 -2.21
CA PHE A 59 -3.83 -12.36 -3.24
C PHE A 59 -3.37 -11.10 -3.96
N TRP A 60 -2.83 -10.11 -3.23
CA TRP A 60 -2.51 -8.79 -3.80
C TRP A 60 -1.39 -8.84 -4.85
N LYS A 61 -0.45 -9.81 -4.73
CA LYS A 61 0.60 -9.99 -5.73
C LYS A 61 0.03 -10.43 -7.07
N ALA A 62 -0.87 -11.43 -7.06
CA ALA A 62 -1.53 -11.93 -8.26
C ALA A 62 -2.46 -10.85 -8.84
N TYR A 63 -3.28 -10.22 -7.98
CA TYR A 63 -4.19 -9.16 -8.35
C TYR A 63 -3.47 -7.99 -9.04
N ALA A 64 -2.33 -7.54 -8.52
CA ALA A 64 -1.54 -6.47 -9.14
C ALA A 64 -1.07 -6.82 -10.56
N GLN A 65 -0.63 -8.07 -10.78
CA GLN A 65 -0.22 -8.52 -12.12
C GLN A 65 -1.39 -8.60 -13.09
N GLU A 66 -2.56 -9.06 -12.62
CA GLU A 66 -3.78 -9.10 -13.43
C GLU A 66 -4.27 -7.70 -13.79
N GLU A 67 -4.29 -6.77 -12.84
CA GLU A 67 -4.67 -5.37 -13.08
C GLU A 67 -3.73 -4.68 -14.06
N ILE A 68 -2.42 -4.92 -13.99
CA ILE A 68 -1.46 -4.39 -14.98
C ILE A 68 -1.79 -4.88 -16.39
N LYS A 69 -2.13 -6.17 -16.55
CA LYS A 69 -2.55 -6.74 -17.84
C LYS A 69 -3.87 -6.13 -18.31
N ARG A 70 -4.83 -5.96 -17.42
CA ARG A 70 -6.14 -5.37 -17.71
C ARG A 70 -6.03 -3.92 -18.16
N GLN A 71 -5.16 -3.13 -17.52
CA GLN A 71 -4.85 -1.76 -17.95
C GLN A 71 -4.28 -1.72 -19.36
N ALA A 72 -3.33 -2.61 -19.69
CA ALA A 72 -2.78 -2.70 -21.05
C ALA A 72 -3.85 -3.09 -22.08
N ALA A 73 -4.72 -4.05 -21.75
CA ALA A 73 -5.83 -4.46 -22.61
C ALA A 73 -6.87 -3.34 -22.84
N ALA A 74 -7.05 -2.45 -21.86
CA ALA A 74 -7.87 -1.26 -21.97
C ALA A 74 -7.19 -0.10 -22.73
N GLY A 75 -6.00 -0.30 -23.31
CA GLY A 75 -5.28 0.70 -24.09
C GLY A 75 -4.49 1.72 -23.27
N ILE A 76 -4.33 1.50 -21.96
CA ILE A 76 -3.53 2.38 -21.09
C ILE A 76 -2.04 2.14 -21.36
N ARG A 77 -1.33 3.22 -21.71
CA ARG A 77 0.09 3.15 -22.07
C ARG A 77 0.99 3.33 -20.85
N THR A 78 2.00 2.49 -20.74
CA THR A 78 3.01 2.62 -19.67
C THR A 78 4.09 3.62 -20.08
N ILE A 79 4.32 4.64 -19.26
CA ILE A 79 5.50 5.49 -19.30
C ILE A 79 6.59 4.82 -18.48
N ARG A 80 7.76 4.60 -19.07
CA ARG A 80 8.94 4.04 -18.41
C ARG A 80 10.12 4.98 -18.59
N PHE A 81 10.93 5.11 -17.55
CA PHE A 81 12.17 5.86 -17.62
C PHE A 81 13.36 4.94 -17.92
N ASP A 82 14.52 5.53 -18.22
CA ASP A 82 15.78 4.81 -18.20
C ASP A 82 16.11 4.29 -16.78
N PRO A 83 17.07 3.37 -16.62
CA PRO A 83 17.39 2.79 -15.31
C PRO A 83 17.84 3.82 -14.26
N ALA A 84 18.63 4.83 -14.64
CA ALA A 84 19.14 5.83 -13.71
C ALA A 84 18.02 6.76 -13.23
N THR A 85 17.17 7.20 -14.15
CA THR A 85 15.99 8.02 -13.85
C THR A 85 14.97 7.24 -13.02
N SER A 86 14.74 5.96 -13.31
CA SER A 86 13.86 5.09 -12.52
C SER A 86 14.34 4.96 -11.07
N LYS A 87 15.65 4.76 -10.86
CA LYS A 87 16.24 4.71 -9.52
C LYS A 87 16.08 6.04 -8.79
N LYS A 88 16.36 7.15 -9.46
CA LYS A 88 16.21 8.50 -8.89
C LYS A 88 14.76 8.80 -8.52
N TYR A 89 13.81 8.42 -9.38
CA TYR A 89 12.38 8.58 -9.15
C TYR A 89 11.92 7.87 -7.87
N LEU A 90 12.27 6.60 -7.70
CA LEU A 90 11.96 5.85 -6.48
C LEU A 90 12.63 6.44 -5.25
N GLN A 91 13.94 6.72 -5.33
CA GLN A 91 14.69 7.28 -4.21
C GLN A 91 14.06 8.58 -3.73
N GLN A 92 13.72 9.48 -4.65
CA GLN A 92 13.11 10.76 -4.32
C GLN A 92 11.74 10.60 -3.65
N ALA A 93 10.92 9.63 -4.08
CA ALA A 93 9.66 9.32 -3.42
C ALA A 93 9.86 8.91 -1.95
N TYR A 94 10.79 7.98 -1.68
CA TYR A 94 11.05 7.54 -0.31
C TYR A 94 11.73 8.60 0.56
N ASP A 95 12.71 9.33 0.03
CA ASP A 95 13.41 10.40 0.75
C ASP A 95 12.44 11.50 1.18
N THR A 96 11.61 11.95 0.24
CA THR A 96 10.62 13.02 0.51
C THR A 96 9.55 12.54 1.49
N GLY A 97 9.07 11.30 1.33
CA GLY A 97 8.09 10.69 2.22
C GLY A 97 8.59 10.61 3.65
N TRP A 98 9.80 10.07 3.86
CA TRP A 98 10.40 9.98 5.19
C TRP A 98 10.73 11.33 5.79
N ALA A 99 11.26 12.28 5.01
CA ALA A 99 11.51 13.64 5.48
C ALA A 99 10.22 14.31 5.98
N GLY A 100 9.09 14.11 5.29
CA GLY A 100 7.78 14.58 5.72
C GLY A 100 7.31 13.95 7.03
N ILE A 101 7.39 12.63 7.14
CA ILE A 101 7.00 11.89 8.36
C ILE A 101 7.84 12.32 9.56
N ILE A 102 9.16 12.41 9.41
CA ILE A 102 10.08 12.82 10.47
C ILE A 102 9.81 14.25 10.90
N LYS A 103 9.55 15.17 9.95
CA LYS A 103 9.19 16.55 10.28
C LYS A 103 7.89 16.63 11.09
N LEU A 104 6.87 15.83 10.74
CA LEU A 104 5.58 15.82 11.44
C LEU A 104 5.65 15.14 12.81
N SER A 105 6.48 14.11 12.95
CA SER A 105 6.68 13.39 14.21
C SER A 105 8.17 13.15 14.46
N PRO A 106 8.90 14.15 14.98
CA PRO A 106 10.35 14.02 15.19
C PRO A 106 10.73 12.91 16.16
N GLN A 107 9.84 12.59 17.10
CA GLN A 107 10.05 11.50 18.06
C GLN A 107 9.85 10.11 17.43
N TYR A 108 8.73 9.89 16.73
CA TYR A 108 8.35 8.55 16.26
C TYR A 108 8.68 8.28 14.79
N GLY A 109 8.84 9.31 13.96
CA GLY A 109 9.18 9.19 12.54
C GLY A 109 10.49 8.43 12.30
N PRO A 110 11.60 8.77 12.97
CA PRO A 110 12.85 8.01 12.83
C PRO A 110 12.73 6.55 13.29
N GLN A 111 11.92 6.29 14.32
CA GLN A 111 11.66 4.94 14.82
C GLN A 111 10.88 4.12 13.79
N MET A 112 9.82 4.71 13.22
CA MET A 112 9.03 4.10 12.17
C MET A 112 9.88 3.79 10.93
N GLN A 113 10.71 4.74 10.48
CA GLN A 113 11.61 4.53 9.34
C GLN A 113 12.53 3.33 9.55
N LYS A 114 13.13 3.23 10.74
CA LYS A 114 14.00 2.11 11.10
C LYS A 114 13.26 0.77 11.08
N LEU A 115 11.99 0.73 11.49
CA LEU A 115 11.20 -0.50 11.53
C LEU A 115 10.71 -0.93 10.15
N PHE A 116 10.47 0.03 9.24
CA PHE A 116 9.80 -0.21 7.96
C PHE A 116 10.78 -0.32 6.79
N THR A 117 12.04 0.07 6.98
CA THR A 117 13.09 -0.13 5.97
C THR A 117 13.60 -1.56 6.03
N LYS A 118 13.67 -2.23 4.87
CA LYS A 118 14.27 -3.57 4.77
C LYS A 118 15.72 -3.52 5.30
N LYS A 119 16.10 -4.52 6.08
CA LYS A 119 17.49 -4.73 6.50
C LYS A 119 18.35 -5.17 5.32
#